data_AF-A0A354JRK5-F1
#
_entry.id   AF-A0A354JRK5-F1
#
_cell.length_a   1.000
_cell.length_b   1.000
_cell.length_c   1.000
_cell.angle_alpha   90.00
_cell.angle_beta   90.00
_cell.angle_gamma   90.00
#
_symmetry.space_group_name_H-M   'P 1'
#
loop_
_entity.id
_entity.type
_entity.pdbx_description
1 polymer ?
#
loop_
_entity_poly.entity_id
_entity_poly.type
_entity_poly.pdbx_seq_one_letter_code
_entity_poly.pdbx_strand_id
1 'polypeptide(L)'
;MGDDIINFDLPVLNESIIKVIGVGGGGSNAVNHMHQMGIKDVDFVLCNTDAQALLNSPVTMKIQLGATLTEGRGAGNKPEIGRQAAIESLQQIVNLLQKNTKMVFITAGMGGGTGTGAAPIIAKAAKELGILTVAIVTIPFRTEGRKRMMQAIDGIKNISQHVDSLLVINNEKLLEVYGNLKLTDAFAKADDVLATAAKGIAEIITVHGYINVDFADVETVMYNSGVALMGSGRTNGENRALEAVKQALESPLLNNNDISGARNILLNITYGQDEITMEEVGIIIDYVQHAAGDDADLIWGNGCDPSLGDDLKVTVIATGFGTNSIPELYVKERNIEVVSLDSNSHATKVELINDTPNVDPETPQHVRKTKKYHTYDPSQRVIEFDVNSDTFEVKTVQPTKAASKETEKQPVPPKPPAPQTSPYAGTGSNKWTNIDEIENIPAYKRRNVNIEPTEPPKSSTISKVTLSDDDIIINPENPYLYDNVD
;
A
#
# COMPACT_ATOMS: atom_id res chain seq x y z
N MET A 1 -1.63 23.35 68.54
CA MET A 1 -0.55 23.49 67.54
C MET A 1 -0.33 22.11 66.95
N GLY A 2 -0.52 22.00 65.64
CA GLY A 2 -0.37 20.76 64.89
C GLY A 2 -1.56 20.53 63.96
N ASP A 3 -1.83 21.48 63.06
CA ASP A 3 -2.68 21.21 61.90
C ASP A 3 -1.86 20.31 60.97
N ASP A 4 -2.14 19.00 61.00
CA ASP A 4 -1.61 18.05 60.02
C ASP A 4 -2.30 18.31 58.68
N ILE A 5 -1.67 19.17 57.89
CA ILE A 5 -2.04 19.42 56.49
C ILE A 5 -1.74 18.13 55.72
N ILE A 6 -2.78 17.35 55.45
CA ILE A 6 -2.73 16.21 54.54
C ILE A 6 -2.38 16.77 53.16
N ASN A 7 -1.14 16.55 52.72
CA ASN A 7 -0.69 16.95 51.40
C ASN A 7 -1.36 16.05 50.34
N PHE A 8 -2.48 16.49 49.80
CA PHE A 8 -3.14 15.88 48.65
C PHE A 8 -2.37 16.27 47.38
N ASP A 9 -1.20 15.67 47.19
CA ASP A 9 -0.58 15.61 45.86
C ASP A 9 -1.43 14.65 45.01
N LEU A 10 -2.49 15.18 44.41
CA LEU A 10 -3.07 14.57 43.23
C LEU A 10 -1.90 14.36 42.25
N PRO A 11 -1.69 13.15 41.70
CA PRO A 11 -0.66 12.97 40.70
C PRO A 11 -0.98 13.94 39.58
N VAL A 12 -0.10 14.93 39.39
CA VAL A 12 -0.14 15.80 38.23
C VAL A 12 0.06 14.85 37.06
N LEU A 13 -1.02 14.53 36.36
CA LEU A 13 -0.94 13.92 35.04
C LEU A 13 -0.14 14.94 34.22
N ASN A 14 1.17 14.72 34.12
CA ASN A 14 2.02 15.49 33.24
C ASN A 14 1.57 15.14 31.82
N GLU A 15 0.60 15.89 31.31
CA GLU A 15 0.08 15.74 29.95
C GLU A 15 1.25 15.92 28.99
N SER A 16 1.49 14.92 28.13
CA SER A 16 2.58 15.00 27.16
C SER A 16 2.32 16.10 26.14
N ILE A 17 3.40 16.71 25.65
CA ILE A 17 3.37 17.64 24.52
C ILE A 17 3.00 16.96 23.19
N ILE A 18 3.10 15.62 23.14
CA ILE A 18 2.79 14.79 21.98
C ILE A 18 1.49 14.03 22.23
N LYS A 19 0.55 14.15 21.30
CA LYS A 19 -0.71 13.38 21.33
C LYS A 19 -0.83 12.48 20.10
N VAL A 20 -1.32 11.27 20.29
CA VAL A 20 -1.60 10.30 19.21
C VAL A 20 -3.11 10.07 19.14
N ILE A 21 -3.70 10.48 18.01
CA ILE A 21 -5.15 10.40 17.77
C ILE A 21 -5.44 9.28 16.78
N GLY A 22 -6.14 8.24 17.25
CA GLY A 22 -6.64 7.14 16.45
C GLY A 22 -8.04 7.44 15.90
N VAL A 23 -8.18 7.52 14.58
CA VAL A 23 -9.45 7.90 13.93
C VAL A 23 -10.11 6.69 13.25
N GLY A 24 -11.35 6.39 13.63
CA GLY A 24 -12.12 5.25 13.12
C GLY A 24 -11.59 3.90 13.61
N GLY A 25 -12.09 2.80 13.03
CA GLY A 25 -11.77 1.45 13.48
C GLY A 25 -10.28 1.09 13.37
N GLY A 26 -9.68 1.22 12.19
CA GLY A 26 -8.25 0.90 11.98
C GLY A 26 -7.31 1.77 12.81
N GLY A 27 -7.57 3.08 12.88
CA GLY A 27 -6.79 3.99 13.72
C GLY A 27 -6.96 3.68 15.22
N SER A 28 -8.16 3.29 15.65
CA SER A 28 -8.40 2.88 17.04
C SER A 28 -7.68 1.58 17.40
N ASN A 29 -7.63 0.60 16.49
CA ASN A 29 -6.89 -0.64 16.69
C ASN A 29 -5.39 -0.37 16.83
N ALA A 30 -4.82 0.43 15.92
CA ALA A 30 -3.42 0.82 15.98
C ALA A 30 -3.07 1.55 17.28
N VAL A 31 -3.89 2.51 17.73
CA VAL A 31 -3.65 3.21 19.00
C VAL A 31 -3.82 2.30 20.22
N ASN A 32 -4.80 1.38 20.20
CA ASN A 32 -4.94 0.37 21.25
C ASN A 32 -3.68 -0.50 21.34
N HIS A 33 -3.14 -0.89 20.19
CA HIS A 33 -1.92 -1.67 20.11
C HIS A 33 -0.70 -0.87 20.61
N MET A 34 -0.56 0.39 20.20
CA MET A 34 0.48 1.32 20.71
C MET A 34 0.42 1.48 22.24
N HIS A 35 -0.79 1.58 22.79
CA HIS A 35 -0.98 1.68 24.24
C HIS A 35 -0.55 0.40 24.95
N GLN A 36 -0.87 -0.78 24.40
CA GLN A 36 -0.43 -2.07 24.93
C GLN A 36 1.09 -2.28 24.84
N MET A 37 1.72 -1.77 23.79
CA MET A 37 3.18 -1.75 23.64
C MET A 37 3.87 -0.83 24.67
N GLY A 38 3.12 0.06 25.32
CA GLY A 38 3.64 0.94 26.37
C GLY A 38 4.55 2.04 25.85
N ILE A 39 4.22 2.67 24.71
CA ILE A 39 4.93 3.88 24.25
C ILE A 39 4.79 4.94 25.34
N LYS A 40 5.93 5.47 25.80
CA LYS A 40 6.02 6.46 26.87
C LYS A 40 5.88 7.87 26.32
N ASP A 41 5.56 8.81 27.20
CA ASP A 41 5.58 10.25 26.92
C ASP A 41 4.71 10.66 25.73
N VAL A 42 3.60 9.94 25.49
CA VAL A 42 2.57 10.28 24.50
C VAL A 42 1.18 10.09 25.10
N ASP A 43 0.28 11.03 24.82
CA ASP A 43 -1.13 10.88 25.21
C ASP A 43 -1.93 10.25 24.08
N PHE A 44 -2.59 9.14 24.37
CA PHE A 44 -3.44 8.45 23.40
C PHE A 44 -4.88 8.96 23.44
N VAL A 45 -5.45 9.20 22.26
CA VAL A 45 -6.83 9.68 22.08
C VAL A 45 -7.51 8.85 21.00
N LEU A 46 -8.75 8.44 21.24
CA LEU A 46 -9.57 7.75 20.25
C LEU A 46 -10.74 8.60 19.76
N CYS A 47 -10.92 8.64 18.45
CA CYS A 47 -12.01 9.36 17.80
C CYS A 47 -12.78 8.39 16.88
N ASN A 48 -13.99 7.99 17.26
CA ASN A 48 -14.78 7.05 16.47
C ASN A 48 -16.27 7.39 16.50
N THR A 49 -16.98 7.07 15.42
CA THR A 49 -18.45 7.18 15.33
C THR A 49 -19.15 5.95 15.90
N ASP A 50 -18.44 4.83 16.05
CA ASP A 50 -18.93 3.61 16.68
C ASP A 50 -18.66 3.64 18.19
N ALA A 51 -19.73 3.69 18.99
CA ALA A 51 -19.64 3.73 20.45
C ALA A 51 -19.17 2.39 21.05
N GLN A 52 -19.48 1.26 20.42
CA GLN A 52 -19.06 -0.06 20.91
C GLN A 52 -17.54 -0.22 20.82
N ALA A 53 -16.97 0.22 19.69
CA ALA A 53 -15.53 0.23 19.49
C ALA A 53 -14.80 1.09 20.54
N LEU A 54 -15.38 2.24 20.91
CA LEU A 54 -14.83 3.10 21.96
C LEU A 54 -14.89 2.43 23.33
N LEU A 55 -16.01 1.82 23.71
CA LEU A 55 -16.17 1.19 25.02
C LEU A 55 -15.16 0.05 25.26
N ASN A 56 -14.87 -0.74 24.23
CA ASN A 56 -13.95 -1.88 24.32
C ASN A 56 -12.46 -1.50 24.39
N SER A 57 -12.10 -0.25 24.12
CA SER A 57 -10.70 0.20 24.14
C SER A 57 -10.17 0.42 25.57
N PRO A 58 -8.90 0.07 25.84
CA PRO A 58 -8.23 0.38 27.11
C PRO A 58 -7.82 1.86 27.27
N VAL A 59 -7.82 2.66 26.21
CA VAL A 59 -7.35 4.06 26.21
C VAL A 59 -8.28 4.94 27.04
N THR A 60 -7.77 5.86 27.85
CA THR A 60 -8.62 6.70 28.72
C THR A 60 -9.34 7.82 27.96
N MET A 61 -8.65 8.54 27.08
CA MET A 61 -9.26 9.67 26.35
C MET A 61 -9.98 9.20 25.09
N LYS A 62 -11.29 9.45 25.02
CA LYS A 62 -12.16 9.01 23.93
C LYS A 62 -13.12 10.13 23.54
N ILE A 63 -13.33 10.31 22.24
CA ILE A 63 -14.30 11.21 21.65
C ILE A 63 -15.20 10.40 20.72
N GLN A 64 -16.50 10.40 21.04
CA GLN A 64 -17.51 9.89 20.13
C GLN A 64 -17.84 10.95 19.09
N LEU A 65 -17.51 10.67 17.83
CA LEU A 65 -17.80 11.56 16.71
C LEU A 65 -19.27 11.42 16.31
N GLY A 66 -19.94 12.56 16.08
CA GLY A 66 -21.30 12.58 15.54
C GLY A 66 -22.30 11.82 16.41
N ALA A 67 -22.32 12.11 17.71
CA ALA A 67 -23.21 11.47 18.67
C ALA A 67 -24.69 11.63 18.27
N THR A 68 -25.05 12.80 17.73
CA THR A 68 -26.41 13.09 17.24
C THR A 68 -26.65 12.48 15.87
N LEU A 69 -25.67 12.56 14.97
CA LEU A 69 -25.82 12.10 13.58
C LEU A 69 -25.90 10.58 13.43
N THR A 70 -25.08 9.85 14.17
CA THR A 70 -24.91 8.39 14.00
C THR A 70 -25.55 7.58 15.12
N GLU A 71 -25.91 8.22 16.23
CA GLU A 71 -26.38 7.56 17.47
C GLU A 71 -25.41 6.45 17.94
N GLY A 72 -24.12 6.58 17.63
CA GLY A 72 -23.10 5.60 18.00
C GLY A 72 -23.06 4.33 17.15
N ARG A 73 -23.78 4.28 16.01
CA ARG A 73 -23.84 3.11 15.11
C ARG A 73 -22.75 3.09 14.02
N GLY A 74 -21.88 4.10 13.98
CA GLY A 74 -20.83 4.22 12.98
C GLY A 74 -21.26 4.90 11.66
N ALA A 75 -20.28 5.14 10.78
CA ALA A 75 -20.47 5.87 9.52
C ALA A 75 -20.88 5.00 8.31
N GLY A 76 -21.09 3.68 8.48
CA GLY A 76 -21.59 2.79 7.42
C GLY A 76 -20.75 2.75 6.14
N ASN A 77 -19.42 2.85 6.25
CA ASN A 77 -18.48 2.92 5.13
C ASN A 77 -18.72 4.10 4.14
N LYS A 78 -19.27 5.20 4.64
CA LYS A 78 -19.48 6.44 3.89
C LYS A 78 -18.58 7.55 4.45
N PRO A 79 -17.53 7.98 3.72
CA PRO A 79 -16.64 9.06 4.15
C PRO A 79 -17.35 10.35 4.52
N GLU A 80 -18.40 10.73 3.76
CA GLU A 80 -19.15 11.97 4.04
C GLU A 80 -19.84 11.97 5.40
N ILE A 81 -20.33 10.82 5.88
CA ILE A 81 -20.92 10.71 7.22
C ILE A 81 -19.81 10.86 8.28
N GLY A 82 -18.64 10.25 8.06
CA GLY A 82 -17.48 10.42 8.94
C GLY A 82 -17.03 11.88 9.03
N ARG A 83 -17.04 12.59 7.90
CA ARG A 83 -16.72 14.01 7.81
C ARG A 83 -17.71 14.87 8.58
N GLN A 84 -19.01 14.68 8.36
CA GLN A 84 -20.06 15.41 9.06
C GLN A 84 -20.02 15.16 10.58
N ALA A 85 -19.78 13.91 10.98
CA ALA A 85 -19.62 13.53 12.38
C ALA A 85 -18.43 14.24 13.05
N ALA A 86 -17.31 14.42 12.33
CA ALA A 86 -16.16 15.17 12.84
C ALA A 86 -16.45 16.68 12.94
N ILE A 87 -17.21 17.25 12.02
CA ILE A 87 -17.63 18.65 12.06
C ILE A 87 -18.56 18.91 13.26
N GLU A 88 -19.50 18.01 13.55
CA GLU A 88 -20.37 18.09 14.73
C GLU A 88 -19.55 18.15 16.03
N SER A 89 -18.53 17.30 16.14
CA SER A 89 -17.68 17.19 17.34
C SER A 89 -16.43 18.09 17.30
N LEU A 90 -16.33 19.04 16.37
CA LEU A 90 -15.13 19.84 16.14
C LEU A 90 -14.70 20.62 17.40
N GLN A 91 -15.66 21.19 18.13
CA GLN A 91 -15.36 21.93 19.36
C GLN A 91 -14.69 21.05 20.43
N GLN A 92 -15.11 19.79 20.54
CA GLN A 92 -14.52 18.85 21.50
C GLN A 92 -13.08 18.50 21.09
N ILE A 93 -12.85 18.30 19.79
CA ILE A 93 -11.52 18.04 19.23
C ILE A 93 -10.59 19.22 19.48
N VAL A 94 -11.03 20.44 19.19
CA VAL A 94 -10.25 21.68 19.41
C VAL A 94 -9.90 21.85 20.88
N ASN A 95 -10.87 21.67 21.79
CA ASN A 95 -10.63 21.78 23.23
C ASN A 95 -9.63 20.74 23.74
N LEU A 96 -9.61 19.55 23.15
CA LEU A 96 -8.63 18.51 23.48
C LEU A 96 -7.23 18.88 22.96
N LEU A 97 -7.14 19.38 21.73
CA LEU A 97 -5.87 19.76 21.09
C LEU A 97 -5.23 20.99 21.75
N GLN A 98 -6.01 21.95 22.23
CA GLN A 98 -5.49 23.15 22.88
C GLN A 98 -4.76 22.88 24.21
N LYS A 99 -5.02 21.73 24.85
CA LYS A 99 -4.40 21.38 26.13
C LYS A 99 -2.99 20.81 25.90
N ASN A 100 -1.99 21.68 26.07
CA ASN A 100 -0.57 21.33 26.09
C ASN A 100 -0.10 20.48 24.89
N THR A 101 -0.61 20.70 23.68
CA THR A 101 -0.17 19.94 22.48
C THR A 101 0.76 20.78 21.63
N LYS A 102 1.95 20.25 21.34
CA LYS A 102 2.91 20.81 20.36
C LYS A 102 2.96 20.00 19.08
N MET A 103 2.73 18.70 19.19
CA MET A 103 2.73 17.77 18.07
C MET A 103 1.56 16.80 18.17
N VAL A 104 0.94 16.50 17.03
CA VAL A 104 -0.12 15.51 16.96
C VAL A 104 0.15 14.49 15.85
N PHE A 105 0.06 13.22 16.22
CA PHE A 105 0.04 12.11 15.28
C PHE A 105 -1.40 11.70 15.01
N ILE A 106 -1.84 11.79 13.76
CA ILE A 106 -3.17 11.36 13.35
C ILE A 106 -3.03 10.03 12.64
N THR A 107 -3.49 8.95 13.26
CA THR A 107 -3.47 7.62 12.66
C THR A 107 -4.85 7.19 12.19
N ALA A 108 -4.93 6.75 10.94
CA ALA A 108 -6.19 6.32 10.33
C ALA A 108 -5.97 5.24 9.27
N GLY A 109 -6.81 4.21 9.29
CA GLY A 109 -6.95 3.29 8.18
C GLY A 109 -7.84 3.89 7.09
N MET A 110 -7.27 4.17 5.92
CA MET A 110 -7.98 4.80 4.82
C MET A 110 -8.83 3.77 4.06
N GLY A 111 -9.93 4.24 3.46
CA GLY A 111 -10.88 3.39 2.73
C GLY A 111 -12.12 3.00 3.52
N GLY A 112 -12.17 3.29 4.82
CA GLY A 112 -13.40 3.20 5.63
C GLY A 112 -14.29 4.44 5.53
N GLY A 113 -15.35 4.50 6.35
CA GLY A 113 -16.19 5.70 6.48
C GLY A 113 -15.63 6.73 7.45
N THR A 114 -15.36 6.31 8.69
CA THR A 114 -14.96 7.22 9.77
C THR A 114 -13.54 7.76 9.56
N GLY A 115 -12.53 6.88 9.41
CA GLY A 115 -11.14 7.29 9.25
C GLY A 115 -10.94 8.25 8.07
N THR A 116 -11.35 7.81 6.88
CA THR A 116 -11.25 8.57 5.61
C THR A 116 -11.91 9.95 5.68
N GLY A 117 -13.08 10.06 6.33
CA GLY A 117 -13.84 11.32 6.38
C GLY A 117 -13.46 12.24 7.53
N ALA A 118 -13.18 11.69 8.70
CA ALA A 118 -12.92 12.45 9.92
C ALA A 118 -11.45 12.89 10.05
N ALA A 119 -10.50 12.07 9.60
CA ALA A 119 -9.08 12.37 9.77
C ALA A 119 -8.65 13.70 9.10
N PRO A 120 -9.10 14.04 7.87
CA PRO A 120 -8.79 15.34 7.27
C PRO A 120 -9.33 16.54 8.08
N ILE A 121 -10.49 16.39 8.72
CA ILE A 121 -11.10 17.44 9.54
C ILE A 121 -10.33 17.66 10.84
N ILE A 122 -9.90 16.56 11.49
CA ILE A 122 -9.06 16.62 12.69
C ILE A 122 -7.69 17.23 12.35
N ALA A 123 -7.08 16.84 11.23
CA ALA A 123 -5.82 17.39 10.75
C ALA A 123 -5.92 18.89 10.49
N LYS A 124 -7.00 19.31 9.82
CA LYS A 124 -7.27 20.74 9.59
C LYS A 124 -7.35 21.52 10.90
N ALA A 125 -8.10 21.01 11.88
CA ALA A 125 -8.23 21.66 13.18
C ALA A 125 -6.88 21.79 13.91
N ALA A 126 -6.04 20.75 13.86
CA ALA A 126 -4.71 20.79 14.48
C ALA A 126 -3.77 21.80 13.80
N LYS A 127 -3.74 21.81 12.46
CA LYS A 127 -2.91 22.74 11.68
C LYS A 127 -3.35 24.20 11.86
N GLU A 128 -4.65 24.46 11.96
CA GLU A 128 -5.19 25.81 12.27
C GLU A 128 -4.80 26.29 13.68
N LEU A 129 -4.55 25.38 14.62
CA LEU A 129 -4.05 25.69 15.96
C LEU A 129 -2.53 25.88 16.02
N GLY A 130 -1.82 25.71 14.89
CA GLY A 130 -0.35 25.81 14.84
C GLY A 130 0.37 24.63 15.50
N ILE A 131 -0.27 23.46 15.54
CA ILE A 131 0.31 22.23 16.07
C ILE A 131 0.99 21.48 14.91
N LEU A 132 2.22 20.99 15.11
CA LEU A 132 2.90 20.15 14.12
C LEU A 132 2.09 18.88 13.87
N THR A 133 1.51 18.79 12.68
CA THR A 133 0.49 17.78 12.35
C THR A 133 1.09 16.72 11.42
N VAL A 134 1.29 15.52 11.95
CA VAL A 134 1.81 14.37 11.20
C VAL A 134 0.71 13.33 11.05
N ALA A 135 0.37 12.97 9.82
CA ALA A 135 -0.58 11.89 9.55
C ALA A 135 0.14 10.59 9.19
N ILE A 136 -0.24 9.50 9.87
CA ILE A 136 0.25 8.15 9.59
C ILE A 136 -0.94 7.31 9.12
N VAL A 137 -1.01 7.04 7.82
CA VAL A 137 -2.20 6.48 7.18
C VAL A 137 -1.89 5.21 6.43
N THR A 138 -2.80 4.24 6.46
CA THR A 138 -2.66 2.99 5.70
C THR A 138 -3.55 2.97 4.47
N ILE A 139 -3.00 2.46 3.37
CA ILE A 139 -3.75 2.05 2.17
C ILE A 139 -4.23 0.62 2.39
N PRO A 140 -5.51 0.29 2.15
CA PRO A 140 -6.08 -1.03 2.40
C PRO A 140 -5.50 -2.11 1.49
N PHE A 141 -5.65 -3.39 1.86
CA PHE A 141 -5.25 -4.50 0.98
C PHE A 141 -6.10 -4.51 -0.30
N ARG A 142 -5.53 -4.99 -1.42
CA ARG A 142 -6.29 -5.12 -2.69
C ARG A 142 -7.52 -6.02 -2.55
N THR A 143 -7.45 -7.02 -1.66
CA THR A 143 -8.53 -7.97 -1.36
C THR A 143 -9.72 -7.34 -0.63
N GLU A 144 -9.57 -6.16 -0.02
CA GLU A 144 -10.67 -5.44 0.63
C GLU A 144 -11.64 -4.78 -0.37
N GLY A 145 -11.25 -4.72 -1.64
CA GLY A 145 -12.10 -4.31 -2.76
C GLY A 145 -11.84 -2.90 -3.29
N ARG A 146 -12.15 -2.71 -4.57
CA ARG A 146 -11.85 -1.47 -5.31
C ARG A 146 -12.50 -0.22 -4.71
N LYS A 147 -13.70 -0.35 -4.14
CA LYS A 147 -14.42 0.79 -3.53
C LYS A 147 -13.62 1.39 -2.36
N ARG A 148 -13.09 0.55 -1.47
CA ARG A 148 -12.26 1.00 -0.34
C ARG A 148 -10.96 1.63 -0.83
N MET A 149 -10.33 1.05 -1.85
CA MET A 149 -9.12 1.61 -2.45
C MET A 149 -9.34 3.02 -3.02
N MET A 150 -10.40 3.25 -3.78
CA MET A 150 -10.72 4.60 -4.30
C MET A 150 -11.00 5.59 -3.17
N GLN A 151 -11.81 5.18 -2.18
CA GLN A 151 -12.07 6.00 -1.00
C GLN A 151 -10.78 6.35 -0.25
N ALA A 152 -9.82 5.42 -0.19
CA ALA A 152 -8.55 5.65 0.46
C ALA A 152 -7.71 6.70 -0.27
N ILE A 153 -7.59 6.60 -1.59
CA ILE A 153 -6.85 7.57 -2.43
C ILE A 153 -7.45 8.97 -2.28
N ASP A 154 -8.78 9.09 -2.35
CA ASP A 154 -9.47 10.36 -2.14
C ASP A 154 -9.25 10.92 -0.73
N GLY A 155 -9.30 10.06 0.29
CA GLY A 155 -9.01 10.43 1.68
C GLY A 155 -7.58 10.94 1.87
N ILE A 156 -6.60 10.26 1.27
CA ILE A 156 -5.19 10.64 1.34
C ILE A 156 -4.95 11.99 0.65
N LYS A 157 -5.58 12.22 -0.52
CA LYS A 157 -5.52 13.51 -1.22
C LYS A 157 -6.13 14.66 -0.41
N ASN A 158 -7.17 14.39 0.38
CA ASN A 158 -7.79 15.40 1.24
C ASN A 158 -6.97 15.68 2.50
N ILE A 159 -6.43 14.66 3.17
CA ILE A 159 -5.63 14.87 4.39
C ILE A 159 -4.27 15.50 4.07
N SER A 160 -3.66 15.21 2.91
CA SER A 160 -2.36 15.76 2.52
C SER A 160 -2.32 17.28 2.44
N GLN A 161 -3.47 17.93 2.20
CA GLN A 161 -3.60 19.39 2.17
C GLN A 161 -3.62 20.02 3.57
N HIS A 162 -3.88 19.22 4.61
CA HIS A 162 -4.15 19.69 5.96
C HIS A 162 -3.13 19.18 6.99
N VAL A 163 -2.02 18.61 6.53
CA VAL A 163 -0.93 18.09 7.37
C VAL A 163 0.38 18.74 6.99
N ASP A 164 1.36 18.67 7.87
CA ASP A 164 2.73 19.12 7.60
C ASP A 164 3.55 17.98 6.98
N SER A 165 3.38 16.77 7.54
CA SER A 165 4.01 15.55 7.07
C SER A 165 3.00 14.41 6.97
N LEU A 166 3.11 13.60 5.92
CA LEU A 166 2.22 12.49 5.62
C LEU A 166 3.02 11.21 5.38
N LEU A 167 2.95 10.28 6.33
CA LEU A 167 3.50 8.94 6.18
C LEU A 167 2.42 7.99 5.65
N VAL A 168 2.63 7.47 4.45
CA VAL A 168 1.69 6.55 3.78
C VAL A 168 2.25 5.14 3.78
N ILE A 169 1.54 4.24 4.44
CA ILE A 169 1.89 2.83 4.56
C ILE A 169 1.01 2.03 3.60
N ASN A 170 1.63 1.24 2.73
CA ASN A 170 0.91 0.37 1.82
C ASN A 170 0.77 -1.04 2.42
N ASN A 171 -0.45 -1.43 2.82
CA ASN A 171 -0.66 -2.76 3.40
C ASN A 171 -0.35 -3.90 2.42
N GLU A 172 -0.40 -3.65 1.10
CA GLU A 172 -0.03 -4.65 0.10
C GLU A 172 1.46 -5.03 0.21
N LYS A 173 2.33 -4.07 0.56
CA LYS A 173 3.76 -4.32 0.76
C LYS A 173 4.04 -5.27 1.93
N LEU A 174 3.14 -5.32 2.91
CA LEU A 174 3.24 -6.27 4.01
C LEU A 174 3.10 -7.71 3.51
N LEU A 175 2.26 -7.95 2.49
CA LEU A 175 2.12 -9.30 1.90
C LEU A 175 3.33 -9.69 1.04
N GLU A 176 4.00 -8.72 0.41
CA GLU A 176 5.23 -8.97 -0.34
C GLU A 176 6.37 -9.42 0.59
N VAL A 177 6.51 -8.77 1.76
CA VAL A 177 7.59 -9.06 2.72
C VAL A 177 7.30 -10.30 3.57
N TYR A 178 6.08 -10.44 4.10
CA TYR A 178 5.74 -11.52 5.02
C TYR A 178 5.07 -12.73 4.35
N GLY A 179 4.74 -12.64 3.06
CA GLY A 179 4.07 -13.69 2.30
C GLY A 179 2.60 -13.85 2.67
N ASN A 180 2.10 -15.09 2.53
CA ASN A 180 0.69 -15.41 2.73
C ASN A 180 0.33 -15.52 4.22
N LEU A 181 -0.07 -14.40 4.82
CA LEU A 181 -0.55 -14.31 6.20
C LEU A 181 -2.06 -14.61 6.29
N LYS A 182 -2.51 -15.08 7.45
CA LYS A 182 -3.94 -15.11 7.77
C LYS A 182 -4.46 -13.68 7.91
N LEU A 183 -5.77 -13.49 7.69
CA LEU A 183 -6.39 -12.16 7.73
C LEU A 183 -6.13 -11.41 9.06
N THR A 184 -6.29 -12.08 10.20
CA THR A 184 -6.03 -11.49 11.53
C THR A 184 -4.58 -11.08 11.69
N ASP A 185 -3.66 -11.92 11.23
CA ASP A 185 -2.23 -11.72 11.36
C ASP A 185 -1.75 -10.58 10.44
N ALA A 186 -2.35 -10.46 9.25
CA ALA A 186 -2.07 -9.38 8.31
C ALA A 186 -2.47 -8.00 8.87
N PHE A 187 -3.65 -7.88 9.49
CA PHE A 187 -4.07 -6.63 10.14
C PHE A 187 -3.24 -6.34 11.41
N ALA A 188 -2.92 -7.35 12.21
CA ALA A 188 -2.02 -7.18 13.35
C ALA A 188 -0.64 -6.67 12.90
N LYS A 189 -0.12 -7.18 11.77
CA LYS A 189 1.14 -6.67 11.19
C LYS A 189 1.04 -5.23 10.68
N ALA A 190 -0.11 -4.82 10.17
CA ALA A 190 -0.35 -3.42 9.81
C ALA A 190 -0.37 -2.52 11.06
N ASP A 191 -1.00 -2.99 12.15
CA ASP A 191 -1.01 -2.29 13.43
C ASP A 191 0.41 -2.20 14.05
N ASP A 192 1.21 -3.28 13.99
CA ASP A 192 2.62 -3.30 14.40
C ASP A 192 3.43 -2.23 13.65
N VAL A 193 3.21 -2.12 12.35
CA VAL A 193 3.88 -1.17 11.45
C VAL A 193 3.49 0.27 11.78
N LEU A 194 2.20 0.54 12.00
CA LEU A 194 1.71 1.84 12.45
C LEU A 194 2.31 2.23 13.80
N ALA A 195 2.34 1.29 14.75
CA ALA A 195 2.90 1.50 16.07
C ALA A 195 4.40 1.76 16.01
N THR A 196 5.13 1.01 15.18
CA THR A 196 6.57 1.22 14.95
C THR A 196 6.84 2.60 14.38
N ALA A 197 5.99 3.07 13.45
CA ALA A 197 6.10 4.41 12.88
C ALA A 197 5.90 5.52 13.90
N ALA A 198 4.79 5.48 14.64
CA ALA A 198 4.52 6.48 15.68
C ALA A 198 5.57 6.44 16.80
N LYS A 199 5.96 5.23 17.23
CA LYS A 199 7.00 5.00 18.24
C LYS A 199 8.34 5.56 17.78
N GLY A 200 8.76 5.28 16.54
CA GLY A 200 10.05 5.73 16.02
C GLY A 200 10.20 7.25 16.02
N ILE A 201 9.17 7.98 15.60
CA ILE A 201 9.19 9.45 15.61
C ILE A 201 9.08 10.01 17.04
N ALA A 202 8.19 9.45 17.86
CA ALA A 202 8.03 9.90 19.24
C ALA A 202 9.29 9.67 20.10
N GLU A 203 9.97 8.53 19.92
CA GLU A 203 11.18 8.18 20.65
C GLU A 203 12.35 9.13 20.35
N ILE A 204 12.45 9.66 19.13
CA ILE A 204 13.49 10.66 18.77
C ILE A 204 13.43 11.89 19.68
N ILE A 205 12.21 12.29 20.07
CA ILE A 205 11.96 13.51 20.86
C ILE A 205 11.95 13.20 22.36
N THR A 206 11.39 12.05 22.74
CA THR A 206 11.07 11.73 24.15
C THR A 206 12.19 10.97 24.85
N VAL A 207 12.90 10.10 24.14
CA VAL A 207 13.97 9.29 24.72
C VAL A 207 15.26 10.10 24.71
N HIS A 208 15.79 10.33 25.91
CA HIS A 208 17.01 11.09 26.09
C HIS A 208 18.22 10.15 25.94
N GLY A 209 19.04 10.37 24.92
CA GLY A 209 20.41 9.87 24.83
C GLY A 209 21.45 10.95 25.08
N TYR A 210 22.68 10.71 24.59
CA TYR A 210 23.80 11.64 24.73
C TYR A 210 23.71 12.79 23.73
N ILE A 211 23.18 12.51 22.54
CA ILE A 211 22.93 13.46 21.46
C ILE A 211 21.43 13.41 21.21
N ASN A 212 20.72 14.34 21.84
CA ASN A 212 19.28 14.50 21.66
C ASN A 212 19.02 15.43 20.49
N VAL A 213 18.07 15.04 19.66
CA VAL A 213 17.45 15.96 18.69
C VAL A 213 16.39 16.74 19.44
N ASP A 214 16.44 18.07 19.34
CA ASP A 214 15.43 18.89 20.00
C ASP A 214 14.12 18.93 19.19
N PHE A 215 13.05 19.42 19.81
CA PHE A 215 11.76 19.52 19.13
C PHE A 215 11.81 20.48 17.93
N ALA A 216 12.64 21.52 17.98
CA ALA A 216 12.72 22.54 16.94
C ALA A 216 13.39 21.99 15.67
N ASP A 217 14.38 21.11 15.82
CA ASP A 217 15.03 20.37 14.74
C ASP A 217 14.04 19.43 14.05
N VAL A 218 13.28 18.65 14.82
CA VAL A 218 12.22 17.78 14.28
C VAL A 218 11.12 18.59 13.60
N GLU A 219 10.69 19.69 14.22
CA GLU A 219 9.71 20.61 13.64
C GLU A 219 10.22 21.15 12.31
N THR A 220 11.47 21.63 12.24
CA THR A 220 12.05 22.19 11.02
C THR A 220 12.03 21.20 9.86
N VAL A 221 12.35 19.94 10.11
CA VAL A 221 12.39 18.93 9.04
C VAL A 221 11.01 18.42 8.64
N MET A 222 10.08 18.28 9.59
CA MET A 222 8.74 17.75 9.32
C MET A 222 7.75 18.83 8.89
N TYR A 223 8.05 20.11 9.13
CA TYR A 223 7.18 21.22 8.77
C TYR A 223 7.02 21.36 7.26
N ASN A 224 5.79 21.23 6.76
CA ASN A 224 5.44 21.22 5.33
C ASN A 224 6.35 20.32 4.47
N SER A 225 6.80 19.19 5.04
CA SER A 225 7.66 18.24 4.33
C SER A 225 6.92 17.43 3.27
N GLY A 226 5.58 17.44 3.30
CA GLY A 226 4.74 16.68 2.39
C GLY A 226 4.79 15.19 2.71
N VAL A 227 5.02 14.36 1.69
CA VAL A 227 5.11 12.90 1.89
C VAL A 227 6.42 12.55 2.61
N ALA A 228 6.31 11.69 3.60
CA ALA A 228 7.43 11.08 4.31
C ALA A 228 7.46 9.57 4.08
N LEU A 229 8.66 9.00 4.09
CA LEU A 229 8.91 7.57 4.10
C LEU A 229 9.69 7.23 5.37
N MET A 230 9.46 6.05 5.92
CA MET A 230 10.16 5.59 7.12
C MET A 230 10.71 4.20 6.90
N GLY A 231 11.83 3.89 7.52
CA GLY A 231 12.45 2.58 7.53
C GLY A 231 12.95 2.26 8.92
N SER A 232 12.83 1.01 9.37
CA SER A 232 13.42 0.59 10.62
C SER A 232 13.99 -0.81 10.51
N GLY A 233 15.16 -1.02 11.11
CA GLY A 233 15.90 -2.26 11.14
C GLY A 233 16.47 -2.52 12.53
N ARG A 234 16.60 -3.79 12.90
CA ARG A 234 17.11 -4.22 14.21
C ARG A 234 18.03 -5.41 14.03
N THR A 235 19.27 -5.27 14.49
CA THR A 235 20.30 -6.29 14.28
C THR A 235 21.27 -6.36 15.44
N ASN A 236 21.95 -7.50 15.57
CA ASN A 236 23.04 -7.71 16.51
C ASN A 236 24.26 -8.34 15.82
N GLY A 237 25.34 -8.52 16.58
CA GLY A 237 26.61 -9.06 16.10
C GLY A 237 27.61 -7.99 15.67
N GLU A 238 28.78 -8.41 15.18
CA GLU A 238 29.92 -7.54 14.87
C GLU A 238 29.63 -6.50 13.77
N ASN A 239 28.78 -6.84 12.79
CA ASN A 239 28.37 -5.94 11.70
C ASN A 239 26.97 -5.33 11.91
N ARG A 240 26.51 -5.21 13.16
CA ARG A 240 25.16 -4.77 13.48
C ARG A 240 24.79 -3.41 12.87
N ALA A 241 25.75 -2.46 12.80
CA ALA A 241 25.52 -1.13 12.25
C ALA A 241 25.14 -1.15 10.77
N LEU A 242 25.98 -1.78 9.94
CA LEU A 242 25.74 -1.87 8.50
C LEU A 242 24.46 -2.67 8.19
N GLU A 243 24.27 -3.79 8.87
CA GLU A 243 23.10 -4.65 8.64
C GLU A 243 21.80 -4.00 9.14
N ALA A 244 21.82 -3.26 10.25
CA ALA A 244 20.65 -2.53 10.75
C ALA A 244 20.19 -1.44 9.78
N VAL A 245 21.12 -0.72 9.14
CA VAL A 245 20.77 0.30 8.15
C VAL A 245 20.26 -0.31 6.87
N LYS A 246 20.88 -1.38 6.37
CA LYS A 246 20.36 -2.12 5.21
C LYS A 246 18.94 -2.58 5.46
N GLN A 247 18.67 -3.21 6.61
CA GLN A 247 17.32 -3.61 6.99
C GLN A 247 16.36 -2.41 7.10
N ALA A 248 16.83 -1.27 7.60
CA ALA A 248 16.01 -0.06 7.66
C ALA A 248 15.62 0.44 6.26
N LEU A 249 16.55 0.46 5.30
CA LEU A 249 16.28 0.90 3.92
C LEU A 249 15.47 -0.13 3.12
N GLU A 250 15.58 -1.42 3.44
CA GLU A 250 14.79 -2.51 2.84
C GLU A 250 13.46 -2.76 3.57
N SER A 251 13.14 -1.94 4.57
CA SER A 251 11.96 -2.12 5.41
C SER A 251 10.67 -1.93 4.60
N PRO A 252 9.60 -2.74 4.84
CA PRO A 252 8.29 -2.55 4.20
C PRO A 252 7.64 -1.18 4.45
N LEU A 253 8.13 -0.42 5.43
CA LEU A 253 7.73 0.96 5.70
C LEU A 253 8.21 1.95 4.62
N LEU A 254 9.23 1.54 3.85
CA LEU A 254 9.94 2.38 2.89
C LEU A 254 9.52 1.95 1.49
N ASN A 255 8.62 2.73 0.88
CA ASN A 255 8.06 2.37 -0.42
C ASN A 255 9.18 2.32 -1.49
N ASN A 256 9.24 1.21 -2.22
CA ASN A 256 10.19 0.94 -3.32
C ASN A 256 11.70 1.05 -2.96
N ASN A 257 12.06 1.01 -1.67
CA ASN A 257 13.44 1.05 -1.18
C ASN A 257 14.29 2.22 -1.70
N ASP A 258 13.65 3.31 -2.13
CA ASP A 258 14.33 4.45 -2.73
C ASP A 258 14.10 5.70 -1.89
N ILE A 259 15.14 6.14 -1.20
CA ILE A 259 15.17 7.42 -0.48
C ILE A 259 15.86 8.52 -1.30
N SER A 260 16.24 8.24 -2.55
CA SER A 260 16.92 9.22 -3.39
C SER A 260 16.04 10.45 -3.65
N GLY A 261 16.63 11.64 -3.50
CA GLY A 261 15.92 12.90 -3.66
C GLY A 261 15.07 13.32 -2.45
N ALA A 262 15.22 12.66 -1.30
CA ALA A 262 14.83 13.23 -0.02
C ALA A 262 15.67 14.49 0.25
N ARG A 263 15.02 15.56 0.73
CA ARG A 263 15.73 16.80 1.10
C ARG A 263 16.26 16.74 2.51
N ASN A 264 15.53 16.07 3.39
CA ASN A 264 15.86 15.97 4.80
C ASN A 264 15.72 14.53 5.28
N ILE A 265 16.55 14.16 6.24
CA ILE A 265 16.58 12.83 6.84
C ILE A 265 16.65 12.98 8.35
N LEU A 266 15.76 12.29 9.07
CA LEU A 266 15.90 12.05 10.50
C LEU A 266 16.39 10.63 10.71
N LEU A 267 17.49 10.51 11.44
CA LEU A 267 18.10 9.25 11.79
C LEU A 267 18.06 9.07 13.31
N ASN A 268 17.39 8.02 13.77
CA ASN A 268 17.41 7.60 15.16
C ASN A 268 18.22 6.32 15.32
N ILE A 269 19.19 6.36 16.21
CA ILE A 269 20.01 5.21 16.54
C ILE A 269 19.75 4.84 18.00
N THR A 270 19.07 3.72 18.22
CA THR A 270 18.80 3.22 19.58
C THR A 270 19.61 1.97 19.84
N TYR A 271 20.41 1.98 20.90
CA TYR A 271 21.19 0.83 21.35
C TYR A 271 20.67 0.34 22.70
N GLY A 272 20.98 -0.91 23.03
CA GLY A 272 20.61 -1.51 24.31
C GLY A 272 21.66 -1.30 25.40
N GLN A 273 22.20 -2.39 25.93
CA GLN A 273 23.25 -2.36 26.97
C GLN A 273 24.64 -2.11 26.38
N ASP A 274 24.88 -2.62 25.18
CA ASP A 274 26.13 -2.38 24.46
C ASP A 274 26.04 -1.06 23.72
N GLU A 275 26.88 -0.11 24.12
CA GLU A 275 26.89 1.25 23.59
C GLU A 275 27.40 1.26 22.15
N ILE A 276 26.80 2.11 21.32
CA ILE A 276 27.25 2.26 19.93
C ILE A 276 28.59 3.00 19.87
N THR A 277 29.50 2.52 19.02
CA THR A 277 30.79 3.18 18.77
C THR A 277 30.68 4.28 17.71
N MET A 278 31.60 5.24 17.72
CA MET A 278 31.65 6.30 16.69
C MET A 278 31.92 5.77 15.28
N GLU A 279 32.64 4.65 15.17
CA GLU A 279 32.86 3.97 13.89
C GLU A 279 31.56 3.41 13.32
N GLU A 280 30.75 2.75 14.15
CA GLU A 280 29.42 2.28 13.77
C GLU A 280 28.49 3.42 13.36
N VAL A 281 28.48 4.54 14.10
CA VAL A 281 27.71 5.74 13.73
C VAL A 281 28.15 6.29 12.37
N GLY A 282 29.47 6.34 12.12
CA GLY A 282 30.01 6.79 10.83
C GLY A 282 29.54 5.92 9.67
N ILE A 283 29.59 4.60 9.81
CA ILE A 283 29.09 3.65 8.79
C ILE A 283 27.60 3.89 8.50
N ILE A 284 26.80 4.14 9.55
CA ILE A 284 25.36 4.37 9.40
C ILE A 284 25.09 5.65 8.62
N ILE A 285 25.71 6.76 9.04
CA ILE A 285 25.52 8.08 8.43
C ILE A 285 25.96 8.03 6.97
N ASP A 286 27.16 7.50 6.70
CA ASP A 286 27.69 7.41 5.35
C ASP A 286 26.73 6.62 4.44
N TYR A 287 26.25 5.46 4.88
CA TYR A 287 25.36 4.64 4.08
C TYR A 287 24.02 5.34 3.78
N VAL A 288 23.43 6.02 4.76
CA VAL A 288 22.17 6.76 4.59
C VAL A 288 22.35 7.97 3.67
N GLN A 289 23.44 8.71 3.83
CA GLN A 289 23.74 9.89 3.02
C GLN A 289 23.94 9.53 1.53
N HIS A 290 24.70 8.47 1.26
CA HIS A 290 24.91 7.96 -0.10
C HIS A 290 23.60 7.47 -0.72
N ALA A 291 22.72 6.84 0.05
CA ALA A 291 21.44 6.34 -0.45
C ALA A 291 20.44 7.48 -0.76
N ALA A 292 20.50 8.61 -0.05
CA ALA A 292 19.63 9.77 -0.28
C ALA A 292 20.12 10.73 -1.38
N GLY A 293 21.42 10.74 -1.65
CA GLY A 293 22.03 11.49 -2.75
C GLY A 293 22.95 12.63 -2.34
N ASP A 294 23.74 12.47 -1.26
CA ASP A 294 24.80 13.34 -0.72
C ASP A 294 24.42 14.79 -0.35
N ASP A 295 23.41 15.37 -0.97
CA ASP A 295 22.93 16.75 -0.77
C ASP A 295 21.79 16.87 0.26
N ALA A 296 21.40 15.77 0.92
CA ALA A 296 20.31 15.76 1.89
C ALA A 296 20.75 16.26 3.28
N ASP A 297 19.93 17.09 3.92
CA ASP A 297 20.15 17.55 5.28
C ASP A 297 19.85 16.41 6.27
N LEU A 298 20.88 15.89 6.94
CA LEU A 298 20.77 14.77 7.88
C LEU A 298 20.82 15.27 9.32
N ILE A 299 19.74 15.03 10.05
CA ILE A 299 19.64 15.21 11.50
C ILE A 299 19.65 13.83 12.15
N TRP A 300 20.48 13.64 13.16
CA TRP A 300 20.57 12.35 13.84
C TRP A 300 20.60 12.50 15.35
N GLY A 301 20.02 11.51 16.02
CA GLY A 301 20.03 11.38 17.47
C GLY A 301 20.38 9.97 17.88
N ASN A 302 20.81 9.81 19.13
CA ASN A 302 20.97 8.51 19.75
C ASN A 302 20.09 8.35 20.99
N GLY A 303 19.75 7.12 21.31
CA GLY A 303 18.98 6.77 22.50
C GLY A 303 19.45 5.44 23.09
N CYS A 304 19.25 5.27 24.39
CA CYS A 304 19.48 4.01 25.07
C CYS A 304 18.12 3.41 25.48
N ASP A 305 17.83 2.20 25.01
CA ASP A 305 16.67 1.43 25.44
C ASP A 305 17.14 0.09 26.02
N PRO A 306 17.16 -0.08 27.35
CA PRO A 306 17.60 -1.32 28.00
C PRO A 306 16.83 -2.57 27.57
N SER A 307 15.63 -2.42 26.97
CA SER A 307 14.84 -3.56 26.48
C SER A 307 15.40 -4.18 25.18
N LEU A 308 16.32 -3.50 24.49
CA LEU A 308 16.96 -3.99 23.27
C LEU A 308 18.05 -5.04 23.53
N GLY A 309 18.60 -5.15 24.74
CA GLY A 309 19.69 -6.08 25.03
C GLY A 309 20.96 -5.71 24.26
N ASP A 310 21.46 -6.61 23.40
CA ASP A 310 22.67 -6.37 22.60
C ASP A 310 22.34 -5.82 21.18
N ASP A 311 21.06 -5.61 20.90
CA ASP A 311 20.60 -5.21 19.58
C ASP A 311 20.75 -3.71 19.35
N LEU A 312 21.10 -3.36 18.11
CA LEU A 312 21.08 -2.01 17.58
C LEU A 312 19.86 -1.82 16.68
N LYS A 313 19.02 -0.83 17.01
CA LYS A 313 17.86 -0.43 16.21
C LYS A 313 18.17 0.87 15.50
N VAL A 314 18.06 0.88 14.17
CA VAL A 314 18.17 2.09 13.36
C VAL A 314 16.81 2.42 12.77
N THR A 315 16.42 3.68 12.85
CA THR A 315 15.20 4.19 12.24
C THR A 315 15.54 5.39 11.37
N VAL A 316 15.15 5.34 10.10
CA VAL A 316 15.39 6.39 9.11
C VAL A 316 14.04 6.96 8.70
N ILE A 317 13.88 8.27 8.73
CA ILE A 317 12.69 8.97 8.22
C ILE A 317 13.16 9.97 7.19
N ALA A 318 12.77 9.75 5.93
CA ALA A 318 13.12 10.62 4.82
C ALA A 318 11.91 11.50 4.47
N THR A 319 12.14 12.80 4.28
CA THR A 319 11.08 13.77 3.96
C THR A 319 11.51 14.74 2.84
N GLY A 320 10.53 15.47 2.30
CA GLY A 320 10.81 16.50 1.29
C GLY A 320 11.03 15.97 -0.12
N PHE A 321 10.50 14.78 -0.44
CA PHE A 321 10.56 14.20 -1.78
C PHE A 321 9.91 15.10 -2.84
N GLY A 322 10.46 15.10 -4.06
CA GLY A 322 9.82 15.70 -5.22
C GLY A 322 8.44 15.10 -5.51
N THR A 323 7.58 15.84 -6.21
CA THR A 323 6.11 15.66 -6.40
C THR A 323 5.60 14.32 -6.95
N ASN A 324 6.38 13.24 -7.01
CA ASN A 324 6.00 11.92 -7.55
C ASN A 324 6.28 10.73 -6.61
N SER A 325 6.37 10.95 -5.30
CA SER A 325 6.92 9.98 -4.33
C SER A 325 6.00 8.79 -3.99
N ILE A 326 4.70 8.84 -4.33
CA ILE A 326 3.77 7.71 -4.17
C ILE A 326 3.05 7.49 -5.50
N PRO A 327 3.52 6.56 -6.36
CA PRO A 327 2.90 6.26 -7.65
C PRO A 327 1.39 5.96 -7.56
N GLU A 328 0.94 5.36 -6.46
CA GLU A 328 -0.46 5.03 -6.19
C GLU A 328 -1.36 6.26 -6.07
N LEU A 329 -0.83 7.44 -5.71
CA LEU A 329 -1.57 8.70 -5.67
C LEU A 329 -1.68 9.36 -7.06
N TYR A 330 -0.87 8.93 -8.04
CA TYR A 330 -0.80 9.48 -9.38
C TYR A 330 -1.22 8.47 -10.46
N VAL A 331 -2.12 7.54 -10.15
CA VAL A 331 -2.83 6.81 -11.20
C VAL A 331 -3.71 7.82 -11.95
N LYS A 332 -3.13 8.44 -12.97
CA LYS A 332 -3.84 9.33 -13.90
C LYS A 332 -5.05 8.56 -14.39
N GLU A 333 -6.26 9.08 -14.15
CA GLU A 333 -7.44 8.59 -14.81
C GLU A 333 -7.13 8.58 -16.30
N ARG A 334 -6.99 7.38 -16.88
CA ARG A 334 -6.94 7.28 -18.33
C ARG A 334 -8.32 7.75 -18.76
N ASN A 335 -8.42 8.98 -19.26
CA ASN A 335 -9.57 9.41 -20.02
C ASN A 335 -9.69 8.43 -21.19
N ILE A 336 -10.53 7.41 -21.01
CA ILE A 336 -10.95 6.56 -22.12
C ILE A 336 -11.92 7.46 -22.88
N GLU A 337 -11.41 8.17 -23.89
CA GLU A 337 -12.28 8.76 -24.90
C GLU A 337 -12.98 7.61 -25.62
N VAL A 338 -14.20 7.31 -25.19
CA VAL A 338 -15.08 6.40 -25.91
C VAL A 338 -15.54 7.15 -27.16
N VAL A 339 -14.76 7.03 -28.23
CA VAL A 339 -15.18 7.49 -29.56
C VAL A 339 -16.26 6.54 -30.06
N SER A 340 -17.51 7.01 -30.07
CA SER A 340 -18.60 6.31 -30.74
C SER A 340 -18.36 6.40 -32.26
N LEU A 341 -18.24 5.25 -32.92
CA LEU A 341 -18.01 5.15 -34.37
C LEU A 341 -19.23 5.59 -35.21
N ASP A 342 -20.36 5.93 -34.60
CA ASP A 342 -21.64 6.16 -35.29
C ASP A 342 -22.00 7.64 -35.49
N SER A 343 -21.07 8.58 -35.28
CA SER A 343 -21.30 10.00 -35.57
C SER A 343 -20.75 10.40 -36.94
N ASN A 344 -21.56 10.07 -37.95
CA ASN A 344 -21.39 10.47 -39.34
C ASN A 344 -21.62 11.98 -39.50
N SER A 345 -20.63 12.83 -39.23
CA SER A 345 -20.53 14.20 -39.81
C SER A 345 -19.24 14.93 -39.38
N HIS A 346 -18.15 14.72 -40.12
CA HIS A 346 -17.18 15.78 -40.33
C HIS A 346 -16.79 15.85 -41.81
N ALA A 347 -17.40 16.81 -42.49
CA ALA A 347 -16.94 17.28 -43.78
C ALA A 347 -15.57 17.96 -43.58
N THR A 348 -14.50 17.23 -43.83
CA THR A 348 -13.15 17.81 -43.93
C THR A 348 -13.10 18.63 -45.22
N LYS A 349 -13.17 19.95 -45.07
CA LYS A 349 -12.89 20.92 -46.12
C LYS A 349 -11.39 20.88 -46.40
N VAL A 350 -10.99 20.15 -47.44
CA VAL A 350 -9.61 20.16 -47.95
C VAL A 350 -9.48 21.36 -48.89
N GLU A 351 -8.77 22.41 -48.44
CA GLU A 351 -8.32 23.49 -49.33
C GLU A 351 -7.11 23.00 -50.13
N LEU A 352 -7.31 22.80 -51.43
CA LEU A 352 -6.27 22.49 -52.40
C LEU A 352 -5.64 23.81 -52.88
N ILE A 353 -4.37 24.02 -52.57
CA ILE A 353 -3.53 25.07 -53.16
C ILE A 353 -3.10 24.58 -54.54
N ASN A 354 -3.68 25.17 -55.59
CA ASN A 354 -3.28 24.92 -56.98
C ASN A 354 -2.43 26.10 -57.49
N ASP A 355 -1.11 25.89 -57.55
CA ASP A 355 -0.21 26.70 -58.36
C ASP A 355 -0.07 26.07 -59.76
N THR A 356 -0.61 26.71 -60.79
CA THR A 356 0.02 26.89 -62.12
C THR A 356 -0.90 27.69 -63.07
N PRO A 357 -0.32 28.41 -64.06
CA PRO A 357 -0.89 29.67 -64.55
C PRO A 357 -1.81 29.55 -65.79
N ASN A 358 -2.90 30.31 -65.72
CA ASN A 358 -3.47 31.20 -66.73
C ASN A 358 -3.51 30.76 -68.21
N VAL A 359 -4.69 30.33 -68.71
CA VAL A 359 -5.22 30.60 -70.07
C VAL A 359 -6.76 30.45 -70.09
N ASP A 360 -7.49 31.53 -70.36
CA ASP A 360 -8.87 31.56 -70.93
C ASP A 360 -8.77 31.51 -72.48
N PRO A 361 -9.82 31.21 -73.31
CA PRO A 361 -11.27 31.14 -73.04
C PRO A 361 -12.05 30.00 -73.80
N GLU A 362 -13.39 30.05 -73.74
CA GLU A 362 -14.43 29.52 -74.67
C GLU A 362 -15.18 28.19 -74.35
N THR A 363 -16.49 28.34 -74.11
CA THR A 363 -17.61 27.36 -74.17
C THR A 363 -17.91 26.84 -75.59
N PRO A 364 -18.87 25.91 -75.81
CA PRO A 364 -19.23 24.65 -75.13
C PRO A 364 -19.38 23.48 -76.14
N GLN A 365 -19.38 22.19 -75.74
CA GLN A 365 -20.16 21.13 -76.44
C GLN A 365 -20.17 19.74 -75.78
N HIS A 366 -21.29 19.05 -76.03
CA HIS A 366 -21.65 17.65 -75.77
C HIS A 366 -20.55 16.58 -75.88
N VAL A 367 -20.68 15.46 -75.14
CA VAL A 367 -21.03 14.12 -75.66
C VAL A 367 -21.05 13.05 -74.54
N ARG A 368 -21.94 12.07 -74.76
CA ARG A 368 -22.37 10.92 -73.97
C ARG A 368 -21.34 9.76 -73.84
N LYS A 369 -21.51 9.01 -72.74
CA LYS A 369 -21.31 7.54 -72.51
C LYS A 369 -19.85 7.02 -72.49
N THR A 370 -19.44 6.24 -71.49
CA THR A 370 -19.81 4.82 -71.35
C THR A 370 -19.43 4.25 -69.97
N LYS A 371 -20.21 3.25 -69.53
CA LYS A 371 -20.04 2.44 -68.31
C LYS A 371 -18.86 1.46 -68.43
N LYS A 372 -18.19 1.16 -67.32
CA LYS A 372 -17.54 -0.15 -67.09
C LYS A 372 -17.91 -0.68 -65.69
N TYR A 373 -18.39 -1.92 -65.66
CA TYR A 373 -18.64 -2.75 -64.49
C TYR A 373 -17.37 -3.53 -64.13
N HIS A 374 -17.12 -3.78 -62.85
CA HIS A 374 -16.36 -4.96 -62.38
C HIS A 374 -17.00 -5.54 -61.11
N THR A 375 -17.70 -6.65 -61.35
CA THR A 375 -17.74 -7.97 -60.67
C THR A 375 -17.31 -8.12 -59.21
N TYR A 376 -18.23 -8.73 -58.43
CA TYR A 376 -18.10 -9.25 -57.06
C TYR A 376 -17.47 -10.65 -57.03
N ASP A 377 -16.63 -10.91 -56.01
CA ASP A 377 -16.10 -12.22 -55.62
C ASP A 377 -16.95 -12.80 -54.47
N PRO A 378 -17.52 -14.03 -54.57
CA PRO A 378 -18.39 -14.61 -53.56
C PRO A 378 -17.65 -15.65 -52.71
N SER A 379 -16.96 -15.22 -51.65
CA SER A 379 -16.43 -16.16 -50.65
C SER A 379 -16.27 -15.57 -49.24
N GLN A 380 -17.31 -14.94 -48.72
CA GLN A 380 -17.36 -14.60 -47.29
C GLN A 380 -18.74 -14.93 -46.70
N ARG A 381 -18.77 -15.92 -45.79
CA ARG A 381 -19.96 -16.29 -45.02
C ARG A 381 -20.17 -15.27 -43.90
N VAL A 382 -21.35 -14.67 -43.85
CA VAL A 382 -21.82 -13.80 -42.76
C VAL A 382 -22.58 -14.67 -41.76
N ILE A 383 -22.26 -14.57 -40.47
CA ILE A 383 -23.03 -15.20 -39.39
C ILE A 383 -23.94 -14.12 -38.80
N GLU A 384 -25.25 -14.26 -39.00
CA GLU A 384 -26.28 -13.48 -38.32
C GLU A 384 -26.55 -14.09 -36.93
N PHE A 385 -26.52 -13.25 -35.90
CA PHE A 385 -27.01 -13.62 -34.56
C PHE A 385 -28.40 -13.01 -34.38
N ASP A 386 -29.42 -13.86 -34.36
CA ASP A 386 -30.79 -13.49 -34.04
C ASP A 386 -30.97 -13.55 -32.52
N VAL A 387 -31.33 -12.42 -31.92
CA VAL A 387 -31.53 -12.29 -30.47
C VAL A 387 -33.02 -12.21 -30.22
N ASN A 388 -33.67 -13.35 -29.93
CA ASN A 388 -34.73 -13.48 -28.93
C ASN A 388 -35.33 -14.89 -28.86
N SER A 389 -35.67 -15.29 -27.63
CA SER A 389 -36.47 -16.45 -27.16
C SER A 389 -35.67 -17.66 -26.65
N ASP A 390 -35.51 -17.76 -25.32
CA ASP A 390 -36.40 -18.61 -24.51
C ASP A 390 -36.04 -18.60 -23.01
N THR A 391 -37.10 -18.81 -22.23
CA THR A 391 -37.26 -18.86 -20.78
C THR A 391 -36.37 -19.88 -20.06
N PHE A 392 -35.77 -19.48 -18.93
CA PHE A 392 -35.07 -20.38 -18.00
C PHE A 392 -35.96 -20.79 -16.82
N GLU A 393 -36.19 -22.10 -16.64
CA GLU A 393 -36.76 -22.66 -15.41
C GLU A 393 -35.68 -22.91 -14.35
N VAL A 394 -35.98 -22.54 -13.10
CA VAL A 394 -35.12 -22.77 -11.93
C VAL A 394 -35.65 -23.97 -11.14
N LYS A 395 -34.85 -25.03 -10.99
CA LYS A 395 -35.12 -26.11 -10.02
C LYS A 395 -34.25 -25.92 -8.77
N THR A 396 -34.92 -25.69 -7.64
CA THR A 396 -34.34 -25.69 -6.29
C THR A 396 -34.14 -27.12 -5.77
N VAL A 397 -32.96 -27.42 -5.22
CA VAL A 397 -32.68 -28.66 -4.48
C VAL A 397 -32.37 -28.34 -3.02
N GLN A 398 -32.99 -29.06 -2.08
CA GLN A 398 -32.83 -28.92 -0.63
C GLN A 398 -31.60 -29.70 -0.09
N PRO A 399 -30.98 -29.27 1.02
CA PRO A 399 -29.78 -29.92 1.56
C PRO A 399 -30.11 -31.10 2.50
N THR A 400 -29.41 -32.22 2.34
CA THR A 400 -29.40 -33.34 3.30
C THR A 400 -28.10 -33.38 4.13
N LYS A 401 -28.27 -33.76 5.40
CA LYS A 401 -27.31 -33.69 6.50
C LYS A 401 -26.11 -34.63 6.33
N ALA A 402 -24.91 -34.14 6.59
CA ALA A 402 -23.70 -34.95 6.73
C ALA A 402 -23.50 -35.39 8.19
N ALA A 403 -23.37 -36.70 8.40
CA ALA A 403 -22.95 -37.32 9.64
C ALA A 403 -21.44 -37.65 9.59
N SER A 404 -20.77 -37.40 10.70
CA SER A 404 -19.35 -37.65 10.98
C SER A 404 -18.97 -39.14 10.95
N LYS A 405 -17.86 -39.47 10.29
CA LYS A 405 -17.04 -40.64 10.63
C LYS A 405 -15.55 -40.30 10.53
N GLU A 406 -14.87 -40.54 11.64
CA GLU A 406 -13.42 -40.58 11.81
C GLU A 406 -12.84 -41.79 11.08
N THR A 407 -11.68 -41.62 10.42
CA THR A 407 -10.82 -42.75 10.04
C THR A 407 -9.35 -42.38 10.22
N GLU A 408 -8.61 -43.30 10.83
CA GLU A 408 -7.21 -43.26 11.27
C GLU A 408 -6.18 -42.83 10.20
N LYS A 409 -5.16 -42.11 10.67
CA LYS A 409 -3.94 -41.78 9.91
C LYS A 409 -2.98 -42.98 9.87
N GLN A 410 -2.56 -43.38 8.66
CA GLN A 410 -1.32 -44.13 8.44
C GLN A 410 -0.18 -43.21 7.95
N PRO A 411 1.09 -43.50 8.27
CA PRO A 411 2.20 -42.58 8.08
C PRO A 411 2.76 -42.58 6.64
N VAL A 412 3.14 -41.39 6.17
CA VAL A 412 3.73 -41.13 4.83
C VAL A 412 5.27 -41.32 4.88
N PRO A 413 5.92 -41.97 3.90
CA PRO A 413 7.39 -42.09 3.83
C PRO A 413 8.07 -40.74 3.49
N PRO A 414 9.38 -40.57 3.82
CA PRO A 414 10.06 -39.29 3.69
C PRO A 414 10.36 -38.92 2.23
N LYS A 415 10.27 -37.61 1.95
CA LYS A 415 10.55 -36.97 0.66
C LYS A 415 12.07 -36.93 0.40
N PRO A 416 12.56 -37.23 -0.82
CA PRO A 416 13.98 -37.09 -1.15
C PRO A 416 14.40 -35.61 -1.24
N PRO A 417 15.68 -35.29 -0.98
CA PRO A 417 16.17 -33.92 -0.87
C PRO A 417 16.21 -33.18 -2.21
N ALA A 418 15.93 -31.89 -2.18
CA ALA A 418 15.99 -31.00 -3.34
C ALA A 418 17.44 -30.81 -3.82
N PRO A 419 17.69 -30.73 -5.14
CA PRO A 419 19.03 -30.46 -5.67
C PRO A 419 19.47 -29.02 -5.40
N GLN A 420 20.74 -28.88 -5.00
CA GLN A 420 21.43 -27.63 -4.71
C GLN A 420 21.62 -26.80 -5.99
N THR A 421 21.16 -25.55 -5.99
CA THR A 421 21.49 -24.56 -7.02
C THR A 421 22.76 -23.80 -6.64
N SER A 422 23.83 -23.96 -7.45
CA SER A 422 25.07 -23.18 -7.39
C SER A 422 24.87 -21.77 -7.98
N PRO A 423 25.55 -20.72 -7.49
CA PRO A 423 25.37 -19.34 -7.97
C PRO A 423 26.10 -19.09 -9.29
N TYR A 424 25.40 -18.49 -10.27
CA TYR A 424 26.01 -18.05 -11.53
C TYR A 424 26.55 -16.62 -11.44
N ALA A 425 27.85 -16.51 -11.68
CA ALA A 425 28.56 -15.27 -11.95
C ALA A 425 28.22 -14.75 -13.36
N GLY A 426 27.85 -13.47 -13.47
CA GLY A 426 27.63 -12.78 -14.73
C GLY A 426 28.85 -11.97 -15.15
N THR A 427 29.59 -12.47 -16.15
CA THR A 427 30.52 -11.68 -16.96
C THR A 427 30.29 -12.05 -18.42
N GLY A 428 29.96 -11.06 -19.26
CA GLY A 428 29.86 -11.24 -20.71
C GLY A 428 28.87 -10.29 -21.38
N SER A 429 29.35 -9.11 -21.75
CA SER A 429 28.67 -8.11 -22.56
C SER A 429 28.37 -8.63 -23.97
N ASN A 430 27.10 -8.64 -24.39
CA ASN A 430 26.72 -8.57 -25.81
C ASN A 430 25.56 -7.57 -25.96
N LYS A 431 25.85 -6.46 -26.65
CA LYS A 431 24.91 -5.38 -26.95
C LYS A 431 24.13 -5.76 -28.21
N TRP A 432 22.84 -6.04 -28.06
CA TRP A 432 21.93 -6.32 -29.18
C TRP A 432 21.25 -5.01 -29.59
N THR A 433 21.46 -4.56 -30.82
CA THR A 433 21.00 -3.23 -31.29
C THR A 433 19.73 -3.29 -32.14
N ASN A 434 19.15 -4.47 -32.37
CA ASN A 434 17.96 -4.62 -33.23
C ASN A 434 16.95 -5.61 -32.63
N ILE A 435 15.71 -5.19 -32.43
CA ILE A 435 14.66 -5.94 -31.71
C ILE A 435 14.04 -7.06 -32.58
N ASP A 436 13.95 -6.85 -33.89
CA ASP A 436 13.36 -7.81 -34.84
C ASP A 436 14.20 -9.10 -34.98
N GLU A 437 15.51 -9.03 -34.70
CA GLU A 437 16.41 -10.19 -34.74
C GLU A 437 16.32 -11.04 -33.47
N ILE A 438 15.91 -10.45 -32.35
CA ILE A 438 15.76 -11.14 -31.07
C ILE A 438 14.54 -12.06 -31.14
N GLU A 439 13.41 -11.61 -31.71
CA GLU A 439 12.13 -12.32 -31.69
C GLU A 439 12.21 -13.74 -32.29
N ASN A 440 13.04 -13.94 -33.31
CA ASN A 440 13.16 -15.21 -34.03
C ASN A 440 14.11 -16.24 -33.40
N ILE A 441 14.81 -15.91 -32.30
CA ILE A 441 15.74 -16.82 -31.61
C ILE A 441 15.13 -17.31 -30.29
N PRO A 442 15.02 -18.62 -30.05
CA PRO A 442 14.52 -19.17 -28.78
C PRO A 442 15.33 -18.73 -27.55
N ALA A 443 14.65 -18.48 -26.43
CA ALA A 443 15.22 -17.86 -25.23
C ALA A 443 16.42 -18.62 -24.61
N TYR A 444 16.48 -19.95 -24.72
CA TYR A 444 17.60 -20.74 -24.20
C TYR A 444 18.92 -20.45 -24.95
N LYS A 445 18.85 -20.17 -26.25
CA LYS A 445 20.02 -19.73 -27.05
C LYS A 445 20.42 -18.30 -26.73
N ARG A 446 19.46 -17.40 -26.46
CA ARG A 446 19.75 -16.02 -26.00
C ARG A 446 20.49 -15.98 -24.66
N ARG A 447 20.24 -16.97 -23.80
CA ARG A 447 20.85 -17.10 -22.47
C ARG A 447 22.06 -18.04 -22.43
N ASN A 448 22.52 -18.53 -23.58
CA ASN A 448 23.66 -19.44 -23.71
C ASN A 448 23.56 -20.70 -22.81
N VAL A 449 22.34 -21.23 -22.64
CA VAL A 449 22.06 -22.42 -21.82
C VAL A 449 22.05 -23.64 -22.72
N ASN A 450 22.96 -24.59 -22.46
CA ASN A 450 23.05 -25.85 -23.21
C ASN A 450 22.06 -26.87 -22.61
N ILE A 451 21.12 -27.36 -23.42
CA ILE A 451 20.14 -28.37 -22.99
C ILE A 451 20.49 -29.69 -23.67
N GLU A 452 20.90 -30.69 -22.90
CA GLU A 452 21.03 -32.06 -23.40
C GLU A 452 19.63 -32.69 -23.57
N PRO A 453 19.36 -33.43 -24.65
CA PRO A 453 18.08 -34.09 -24.83
C PRO A 453 17.96 -35.27 -23.86
N THR A 454 17.13 -35.13 -22.83
CA THR A 454 16.78 -36.22 -21.91
C THR A 454 15.68 -37.11 -22.52
N GLU A 455 15.87 -38.44 -22.50
CA GLU A 455 14.82 -39.38 -22.86
C GLU A 455 13.59 -39.23 -21.93
N PRO A 456 12.36 -39.32 -22.46
CA PRO A 456 11.16 -39.18 -21.63
C PRO A 456 11.03 -40.36 -20.65
N PRO A 457 10.59 -40.12 -19.40
CA PRO A 457 10.43 -41.17 -18.42
C PRO A 457 9.34 -42.16 -18.84
N LYS A 458 9.66 -43.45 -18.81
CA LYS A 458 8.65 -44.52 -18.97
C LYS A 458 7.77 -44.57 -17.72
N SER A 459 6.46 -44.54 -17.95
CA SER A 459 5.33 -44.63 -17.00
C SER A 459 4.79 -43.31 -16.46
N SER A 460 3.75 -42.81 -17.12
CA SER A 460 2.72 -41.97 -16.51
C SER A 460 1.52 -42.86 -16.17
N THR A 461 1.12 -42.90 -14.91
CA THR A 461 -0.20 -43.42 -14.54
C THR A 461 -1.23 -42.36 -14.93
N ILE A 462 -1.80 -42.48 -16.13
CA ILE A 462 -2.85 -41.59 -16.62
C ILE A 462 -4.17 -42.08 -16.03
N SER A 463 -4.87 -41.22 -15.29
CA SER A 463 -6.19 -41.51 -14.73
C SER A 463 -7.24 -41.55 -15.84
N LYS A 464 -7.80 -42.72 -16.15
CA LYS A 464 -8.93 -42.89 -17.08
C LYS A 464 -10.26 -42.73 -16.35
N VAL A 465 -10.71 -41.49 -16.11
CA VAL A 465 -12.04 -41.23 -15.54
C VAL A 465 -12.74 -40.14 -16.36
N THR A 466 -13.96 -40.41 -16.81
CA THR A 466 -14.85 -39.42 -17.45
C THR A 466 -16.13 -39.32 -16.61
N LEU A 467 -16.59 -38.09 -16.33
CA LEU A 467 -17.82 -37.81 -15.61
C LEU A 467 -18.96 -37.56 -16.61
N SER A 468 -20.11 -38.21 -16.40
CA SER A 468 -21.38 -37.91 -17.08
C SER A 468 -22.46 -37.68 -16.03
N ASP A 469 -23.40 -36.77 -16.32
CA ASP A 469 -24.22 -36.05 -15.34
C ASP A 469 -25.22 -36.87 -14.51
N ASP A 470 -25.42 -38.17 -14.75
CA ASP A 470 -26.44 -38.94 -14.02
C ASP A 470 -25.98 -40.27 -13.38
N ASP A 471 -24.71 -40.71 -13.46
CA ASP A 471 -24.09 -41.74 -12.58
C ASP A 471 -22.65 -42.12 -13.03
N ILE A 472 -21.78 -42.50 -12.09
CA ILE A 472 -20.36 -42.86 -12.34
C ILE A 472 -20.26 -44.31 -12.83
N ILE A 473 -20.13 -44.52 -14.15
CA ILE A 473 -19.87 -45.84 -14.74
C ILE A 473 -18.43 -45.90 -15.27
N ILE A 474 -17.65 -46.89 -14.81
CA ILE A 474 -16.28 -47.14 -15.25
C ILE A 474 -16.31 -47.83 -16.61
N ASN A 475 -15.99 -47.12 -17.69
CA ASN A 475 -15.80 -47.72 -19.02
C ASN A 475 -14.31 -47.80 -19.38
N PRO A 476 -13.71 -49.00 -19.49
CA PRO A 476 -12.28 -49.15 -19.78
C PRO A 476 -11.89 -48.85 -21.25
N GLU A 477 -12.84 -48.67 -22.17
CA GLU A 477 -12.59 -48.40 -23.59
C GLU A 477 -13.16 -47.03 -24.00
N ASN A 478 -12.33 -45.99 -23.97
CA ASN A 478 -12.67 -44.66 -24.50
C ASN A 478 -12.15 -44.54 -25.95
N PRO A 479 -13.02 -44.48 -26.97
CA PRO A 479 -12.61 -44.42 -28.37
C PRO A 479 -11.98 -43.08 -28.79
N TYR A 480 -12.08 -42.01 -27.98
CA TYR A 480 -11.49 -40.69 -28.28
C TYR A 480 -10.00 -40.57 -27.91
N LEU A 481 -9.39 -41.63 -27.38
CA LEU A 481 -7.97 -41.66 -26.95
C LEU A 481 -7.08 -42.53 -27.85
N TYR A 482 -7.59 -43.02 -28.98
CA TYR A 482 -6.77 -43.73 -29.97
C TYR A 482 -6.32 -42.78 -31.08
N ASP A 483 -5.00 -42.81 -31.30
CA ASP A 483 -4.17 -41.94 -32.11
C ASP A 483 -4.32 -42.24 -33.62
N ASN A 484 -5.54 -42.19 -34.15
CA ASN A 484 -5.82 -42.31 -35.58
C ASN A 484 -6.45 -41.01 -36.09
N VAL A 485 -5.58 -40.04 -36.36
CA VAL A 485 -5.88 -38.90 -37.24
C VAL A 485 -5.41 -39.32 -38.63
N ASP A 486 -6.36 -39.49 -39.55
CA ASP A 486 -6.12 -39.49 -41.00
C ASP A 486 -6.48 -38.09 -41.53
#